data_AF-A0A254QX86-F1
#
_entry.id   AF-A0A254QX86-F1
#
_cell.length_a   1.000
_cell.length_b   1.000
_cell.length_c   1.000
_cell.angle_alpha   90.00
_cell.angle_beta   90.00
_cell.angle_gamma   90.00
#
_symmetry.space_group_name_H-M   'P 1'
#
loop_
_entity.id
_entity.type
_entity.pdbx_description
1 polymer ?
#
loop_
_entity_poly.entity_id
_entity_poly.type
_entity_poly.pdbx_seq_one_letter_code
_entity_poly.pdbx_strand_id
1 'polypeptide(L)'
;MKGIPMQTGVLRVLRATAASWWRHKELRRTGQTGQAQRLERETVLRDLGYLRQAAALPHAHAICGEGGTFIHLGWTTVSTFAPIERFPLATLAVARGTPFIDIRPVTDVIAIANLPRVARDGSVDPEPWGPGSSVSLLTYIDMVEGLGARILNDPRSHQTA
;
A
#
# COMPACT_ATOMS: atom_id res chain seq x y z
N MET A 1 -30.42 0.38 8.02
CA MET A 1 -29.59 -0.64 8.71
C MET A 1 -28.43 0.08 9.41
N LYS A 2 -28.40 0.08 10.76
CA LYS A 2 -27.31 0.69 11.53
C LYS A 2 -26.07 -0.20 11.39
N GLY A 3 -25.13 0.23 10.55
CA GLY A 3 -23.89 -0.50 10.30
C GLY A 3 -23.05 -0.61 11.56
N ILE A 4 -22.60 -1.83 11.88
CA ILE A 4 -21.40 -2.01 12.69
C ILE A 4 -20.33 -1.11 12.03
N PRO A 5 -19.65 -0.20 12.77
CA PRO A 5 -18.79 0.78 12.13
C PRO A 5 -17.72 0.06 11.31
N MET A 6 -17.55 0.43 10.05
CA MET A 6 -16.50 -0.08 9.16
C MET A 6 -15.09 0.02 9.81
N GLN A 7 -14.89 1.00 10.71
CA GLN A 7 -13.70 1.14 11.56
C GLN A 7 -13.47 -0.06 12.50
N THR A 8 -14.51 -0.73 12.97
CA THR A 8 -14.42 -1.94 13.80
C THR A 8 -13.84 -3.11 13.01
N GLY A 9 -14.16 -3.22 11.72
CA GLY A 9 -13.60 -4.24 10.82
C GLY A 9 -12.09 -4.06 10.63
N VAL A 10 -11.65 -2.83 10.33
CA VAL A 10 -10.24 -2.47 10.20
C VAL A 10 -9.46 -2.82 11.47
N LEU A 11 -9.93 -2.37 12.64
CA LEU A 11 -9.25 -2.63 13.91
C LEU A 11 -9.19 -4.12 14.24
N ARG A 12 -10.21 -4.90 13.88
CA ARG A 12 -10.20 -6.35 14.09
C ARG A 12 -9.08 -7.02 13.29
N VAL A 13 -8.96 -6.67 12.00
CA VAL A 13 -7.91 -7.21 11.12
C VAL A 13 -6.53 -6.81 11.65
N LEU A 14 -6.30 -5.53 11.94
CA LEU A 14 -4.99 -5.07 12.43
C LEU A 14 -4.59 -5.75 13.76
N ARG A 15 -5.53 -5.92 14.70
CA ARG A 15 -5.27 -6.63 15.95
C ARG A 15 -4.93 -8.10 15.72
N ALA A 16 -5.66 -8.78 14.84
CA ALA A 16 -5.39 -10.17 14.50
C ALA A 16 -4.01 -10.34 13.84
N THR A 17 -3.67 -9.47 12.88
CA THR A 17 -2.36 -9.46 12.22
C THR A 17 -1.24 -9.21 13.23
N ALA A 18 -1.39 -8.20 14.10
CA ALA A 18 -0.41 -7.92 15.14
C ALA A 18 -0.21 -9.14 16.07
N ALA A 19 -1.29 -9.76 16.54
CA ALA A 19 -1.21 -10.93 17.42
C ALA A 19 -0.64 -12.19 16.73
N SER A 20 -0.72 -12.27 15.40
CA SER A 20 -0.17 -13.40 14.64
C SER A 20 1.35 -13.36 14.46
N TRP A 21 1.99 -12.21 14.71
CA TRP A 21 3.42 -12.08 14.52
C TRP A 21 4.20 -12.97 15.51
N TRP A 22 5.21 -13.69 15.01
CA TRP A 22 5.89 -14.75 15.76
C TRP A 22 6.43 -14.25 17.11
N ARG A 23 6.97 -13.03 17.15
CA ARG A 23 7.50 -12.43 18.38
C ARG A 23 6.40 -12.20 19.41
N HIS A 24 5.24 -11.71 19.00
CA HIS A 24 4.11 -11.47 19.91
C HIS A 24 3.52 -12.79 20.42
N LYS A 25 3.41 -13.79 19.53
CA LYS A 25 3.01 -15.16 19.92
C LYS A 25 3.97 -15.74 20.96
N GLU A 26 5.27 -15.58 20.75
CA GLU A 26 6.29 -16.12 21.66
C GLU A 26 6.28 -15.41 23.03
N LEU A 27 6.07 -14.10 23.06
CA LEU A 27 5.88 -13.35 24.31
C LEU A 27 4.64 -13.84 25.08
N ARG A 28 3.52 -14.11 24.38
CA ARG A 28 2.34 -14.71 25.02
C ARG A 28 2.61 -16.11 25.53
N ARG A 29 3.28 -16.95 24.74
CA ARG A 29 3.63 -18.34 25.09
C ARG A 29 4.50 -18.41 26.35
N THR A 30 5.41 -17.44 26.52
CA THR A 30 6.32 -17.34 27.68
C THR A 30 5.73 -16.56 28.85
N GLY A 31 4.43 -16.21 28.82
CA GLY A 31 3.74 -15.52 29.91
C GLY A 31 3.97 -14.00 29.97
N GLN A 32 4.76 -13.42 29.05
CA GLN A 32 5.04 -11.99 28.95
C GLN A 32 3.88 -11.21 28.28
N THR A 33 2.65 -11.45 28.75
CA THR A 33 1.42 -10.94 28.14
C THR A 33 1.35 -9.42 28.09
N GLY A 34 1.82 -8.72 29.13
CA GLY A 34 1.84 -7.26 29.16
C GLY A 34 2.74 -6.64 28.09
N GLN A 35 3.90 -7.27 27.83
CA GLN A 35 4.81 -6.83 26.76
C GLN A 35 4.22 -7.14 25.38
N ALA A 36 3.63 -8.34 25.20
CA ALA A 36 2.95 -8.69 23.96
C ALA A 36 1.84 -7.68 23.62
N GLN A 37 0.96 -7.36 24.58
CA GLN A 37 -0.12 -6.40 24.38
C GLN A 37 0.39 -4.99 24.02
N ARG A 38 1.50 -4.55 24.63
CA ARG A 38 2.11 -3.25 24.31
C ARG A 38 2.61 -3.21 22.87
N LEU A 39 3.40 -4.20 22.45
CA LEU A 39 3.95 -4.26 21.09
C LEU A 39 2.87 -4.47 20.02
N GLU A 40 1.83 -5.27 20.34
CA GLU A 40 0.66 -5.41 19.47
C GLU A 40 -0.06 -4.07 19.29
N ARG A 41 -0.26 -3.31 20.37
CA ARG A 41 -0.87 -1.97 20.30
C ARG A 41 -0.02 -1.00 19.49
N GLU A 42 1.29 -0.99 19.68
CA GLU A 42 2.22 -0.16 18.90
C GLU A 42 2.15 -0.50 17.41
N THR A 43 2.12 -1.79 17.07
CA THR A 43 1.93 -2.27 15.69
C THR A 43 0.61 -1.79 15.11
N VAL A 44 -0.50 -1.94 15.83
CA VAL A 44 -1.82 -1.46 15.37
C VAL A 44 -1.83 0.05 15.16
N LEU A 45 -1.24 0.82 16.07
CA LEU A 45 -1.18 2.28 15.96
C LEU A 45 -0.34 2.75 14.76
N ARG A 46 0.79 2.10 14.53
CA ARG A 46 1.64 2.35 13.35
C ARG A 46 0.87 2.04 12.06
N ASP A 47 0.25 0.88 11.98
CA ASP A 47 -0.48 0.45 10.78
C ASP A 47 -1.71 1.32 10.51
N LEU A 48 -2.40 1.78 11.56
CA LEU A 48 -3.43 2.83 11.43
C LEU A 48 -2.85 4.15 10.88
N GLY A 49 -1.64 4.52 11.30
CA GLY A 49 -0.91 5.67 10.76
C GLY A 49 -0.68 5.54 9.26
N TYR A 50 -0.24 4.37 8.79
CA TYR A 50 -0.08 4.09 7.37
C TYR A 50 -1.40 4.17 6.60
N LEU A 51 -2.49 3.61 7.14
CA LEU A 51 -3.82 3.72 6.52
C LEU A 51 -4.33 5.17 6.45
N ARG A 52 -3.96 6.03 7.40
CA ARG A 52 -4.29 7.46 7.35
C ARG A 52 -3.47 8.17 6.28
N GLN A 53 -2.17 7.91 6.19
CA GLN A 53 -1.32 8.46 5.14
C GLN A 53 -1.81 8.03 3.75
N ALA A 54 -2.15 6.75 3.58
CA ALA A 54 -2.64 6.19 2.32
C ALA A 54 -3.94 6.85 1.83
N ALA A 55 -4.75 7.37 2.75
CA ALA A 55 -5.99 8.07 2.43
C ALA A 55 -5.82 9.58 2.26
N ALA A 56 -4.71 10.16 2.72
CA ALA A 56 -4.50 11.62 2.72
C ALA A 56 -3.52 12.08 1.63
N LEU A 57 -2.58 11.22 1.23
CA LEU A 57 -1.54 11.59 0.26
C LEU A 57 -2.02 11.33 -1.17
N PRO A 58 -1.99 12.33 -2.07
CA PRO A 58 -2.48 12.18 -3.44
C PRO A 58 -1.60 11.27 -4.31
N HIS A 59 -0.35 11.04 -3.93
CA HIS A 59 0.60 10.15 -4.59
C HIS A 59 0.68 8.76 -3.92
N ALA A 60 -0.13 8.49 -2.88
CA ALA A 60 -0.16 7.19 -2.26
C ALA A 60 -0.79 6.16 -3.20
N HIS A 61 -0.14 5.01 -3.32
CA HIS A 61 -0.61 3.91 -4.15
C HIS A 61 -0.02 2.59 -3.64
N ALA A 62 -0.69 1.49 -3.95
CA ALA A 62 -0.15 0.16 -3.79
C ALA A 62 0.22 -0.42 -5.15
N ILE A 63 1.32 -1.18 -5.21
CA ILE A 63 1.74 -1.91 -6.41
C ILE A 63 2.02 -3.37 -6.04
N CYS A 64 1.58 -4.31 -6.87
CA CYS A 64 1.81 -5.74 -6.67
C CYS A 64 2.32 -6.39 -7.95
N GLY A 65 3.42 -7.13 -7.83
CA GLY A 65 3.99 -7.97 -8.88
C GLY A 65 4.58 -9.24 -8.29
N GLU A 66 5.40 -9.95 -9.06
CA GLU A 66 6.09 -11.17 -8.61
C GLU A 66 7.01 -10.92 -7.40
N GLY A 67 7.58 -9.72 -7.29
CA GLY A 67 8.41 -9.32 -6.14
C GLY A 67 7.65 -9.07 -4.83
N GLY A 68 6.31 -9.17 -4.85
CA GLY A 68 5.45 -8.91 -3.71
C GLY A 68 4.66 -7.60 -3.84
N THR A 69 4.18 -7.10 -2.70
CA THR A 69 3.29 -5.95 -2.63
C THR A 69 3.93 -4.81 -1.85
N PHE A 70 3.84 -3.61 -2.39
CA PHE A 70 4.40 -2.38 -1.85
C PHE A 70 3.29 -1.34 -1.72
N ILE A 71 3.29 -0.59 -0.62
CA ILE A 71 2.46 0.57 -0.39
C ILE A 71 3.39 1.77 -0.32
N HIS A 72 3.24 2.69 -1.27
CA HIS A 72 3.97 3.94 -1.32
C HIS A 72 3.16 5.03 -0.62
N LEU A 73 3.78 5.68 0.37
CA LEU A 73 3.20 6.71 1.24
C LEU A 73 4.12 7.94 1.26
N GLY A 74 4.51 8.42 0.07
CA GLY A 74 5.49 9.49 -0.10
C GLY A 74 6.90 9.04 0.26
N TRP A 75 7.42 9.53 1.38
CA TRP A 75 8.76 9.19 1.88
C TRP A 75 8.84 7.81 2.53
N THR A 76 7.71 7.17 2.79
CA THR A 76 7.64 5.84 3.38
C THR A 76 7.16 4.81 2.36
N THR A 77 7.84 3.67 2.29
CA THR A 77 7.36 2.47 1.58
C THR A 77 7.17 1.36 2.60
N VAL A 78 5.99 0.73 2.60
CA VAL A 78 5.71 -0.45 3.41
C VAL A 78 5.54 -1.63 2.45
N SER A 79 6.29 -2.71 2.65
CA SER A 79 6.30 -3.82 1.71
C SER A 79 6.23 -5.18 2.38
N THR A 80 5.82 -6.17 1.60
CA THR A 80 5.94 -7.58 1.94
C THR A 80 6.27 -8.40 0.70
N PHE A 81 7.06 -9.46 0.88
CA PHE A 81 7.35 -10.45 -0.16
C PHE A 81 6.20 -11.44 -0.32
N ALA A 82 5.00 -10.91 -0.52
CA ALA A 82 3.80 -11.69 -0.74
C ALA A 82 2.80 -10.92 -1.62
N PRO A 83 1.91 -11.63 -2.33
CA PRO A 83 0.78 -11.03 -3.01
C PRO A 83 -0.14 -10.27 -2.06
N ILE A 84 -0.95 -9.35 -2.61
CA ILE A 84 -1.81 -8.45 -1.82
C ILE A 84 -2.80 -9.21 -0.93
N GLU A 85 -3.25 -10.38 -1.37
CA GLU A 85 -4.19 -11.26 -0.64
C GLU A 85 -3.59 -11.76 0.69
N ARG A 86 -2.26 -11.73 0.82
CA ARG A 86 -1.51 -12.08 2.03
C ARG A 86 -0.93 -10.85 2.75
N PHE A 87 -1.29 -9.65 2.31
CA PHE A 87 -0.89 -8.40 2.94
C PHE A 87 -2.11 -7.62 3.47
N PRO A 88 -2.55 -7.88 4.71
CA PRO A 88 -3.75 -7.27 5.27
C PRO A 88 -3.74 -5.74 5.23
N LEU A 89 -2.58 -5.11 5.47
CA LEU A 89 -2.46 -3.65 5.43
C LEU A 89 -2.72 -3.08 4.03
N ALA A 90 -2.13 -3.66 2.98
CA ALA A 90 -2.37 -3.23 1.60
C ALA A 90 -3.82 -3.49 1.19
N THR A 91 -4.36 -4.68 1.52
CA THR A 91 -5.77 -5.00 1.27
C THR A 91 -6.70 -3.95 1.90
N LEU A 92 -6.44 -3.53 3.14
CA LEU A 92 -7.21 -2.50 3.82
C LEU A 92 -7.04 -1.10 3.22
N ALA A 93 -5.84 -0.75 2.72
CA ALA A 93 -5.60 0.52 2.04
C ALA A 93 -6.40 0.59 0.74
N VAL A 94 -6.31 -0.46 -0.09
CA VAL A 94 -7.03 -0.58 -1.37
C VAL A 94 -8.54 -0.62 -1.15
N ALA A 95 -9.04 -1.37 -0.17
CA ALA A 95 -10.46 -1.38 0.17
C ALA A 95 -10.99 0.01 0.63
N ARG A 96 -10.09 0.93 0.98
CA ARG A 96 -10.41 2.32 1.36
C ARG A 96 -10.15 3.34 0.26
N GLY A 97 -9.89 2.89 -0.96
CA GLY A 97 -9.76 3.75 -2.13
C GLY A 97 -8.33 4.11 -2.50
N THR A 98 -7.30 3.58 -1.83
CA THR A 98 -5.92 3.76 -2.31
C THR A 98 -5.77 3.12 -3.69
N PRO A 99 -5.24 3.83 -4.70
CA PRO A 99 -4.97 3.29 -6.02
C PRO A 99 -4.12 2.02 -5.93
N PHE A 100 -4.50 1.00 -6.69
CA PHE A 100 -3.78 -0.26 -6.76
C PHE A 100 -3.37 -0.57 -8.19
N ILE A 101 -2.08 -0.78 -8.39
CA ILE A 101 -1.43 -1.07 -9.66
C ILE A 101 -1.00 -2.54 -9.63
N ASP A 102 -1.74 -3.38 -10.34
CA ASP A 102 -1.39 -4.80 -10.50
C ASP A 102 -0.53 -4.97 -11.75
N ILE A 103 0.77 -5.20 -11.53
CA ILE A 103 1.74 -5.41 -12.61
C ILE A 103 2.01 -6.89 -12.89
N ARG A 104 1.34 -7.82 -12.20
CA ARG A 104 1.46 -9.27 -12.48
C ARG A 104 1.18 -9.63 -13.95
N PRO A 105 0.26 -8.95 -14.68
CA PRO A 105 0.04 -9.24 -16.10
C PRO A 105 1.12 -8.69 -17.05
N VAL A 106 2.01 -7.81 -16.58
CA VAL A 106 3.02 -7.15 -17.43
C VAL A 106 4.13 -8.13 -17.77
N THR A 107 4.38 -8.33 -19.07
CA THR A 107 5.44 -9.24 -19.54
C THR A 107 6.81 -8.57 -19.58
N ASP A 108 6.87 -7.28 -19.95
CA ASP A 108 8.11 -6.52 -20.02
C ASP A 108 8.43 -5.84 -18.68
N VAL A 109 8.95 -6.63 -17.74
CA VAL A 109 9.33 -6.16 -16.40
C VAL A 109 10.50 -5.17 -16.46
N ILE A 110 11.35 -5.25 -17.49
CA ILE A 110 12.47 -4.31 -17.67
C ILE A 110 11.95 -2.94 -18.07
N ALA A 111 10.91 -2.86 -18.91
CA ALA A 111 10.23 -1.60 -19.20
C ALA A 111 9.69 -0.95 -17.93
N ILE A 112 9.07 -1.72 -17.03
CA ILE A 112 8.60 -1.21 -15.71
C ILE A 112 9.77 -0.68 -14.88
N ALA A 113 10.89 -1.41 -14.82
CA ALA A 113 12.07 -0.99 -14.08
C ALA A 113 12.71 0.29 -14.63
N ASN A 114 12.47 0.60 -15.91
CA ASN A 114 12.98 1.81 -16.56
C ASN A 114 12.02 3.01 -16.49
N LEU A 115 10.81 2.84 -15.95
CA LEU A 115 9.88 3.94 -15.76
C LEU A 115 10.39 4.95 -14.71
N PRO A 116 9.98 6.23 -14.83
CA PRO A 116 10.18 7.20 -13.77
C PRO A 116 9.45 6.78 -12.49
N ARG A 117 9.81 7.43 -11.39
CA ARG A 117 9.19 7.20 -10.07
C ARG A 117 7.99 8.10 -9.90
N VAL A 118 7.04 7.69 -9.05
CA VAL A 118 6.00 8.62 -8.58
C VAL A 118 6.64 9.64 -7.63
N ALA A 119 6.40 10.93 -7.89
CA ALA A 119 6.86 12.04 -7.06
C ALA A 119 6.34 11.92 -5.63
N ARG A 120 7.23 12.07 -4.65
CA ARG A 120 6.92 11.89 -3.22
C ARG A 120 6.25 13.10 -2.57
N ASP A 121 6.42 14.27 -3.16
CA ASP A 121 5.93 15.56 -2.66
C ASP A 121 5.18 16.35 -3.74
N GLY A 122 5.00 15.76 -4.93
CA GLY A 122 4.39 16.40 -6.09
C GLY A 122 5.37 17.15 -6.99
N SER A 123 6.67 17.20 -6.68
CA SER A 123 7.68 17.76 -7.58
C SER A 123 7.92 16.81 -8.76
N VAL A 124 7.56 17.27 -9.96
CA VAL A 124 7.70 16.51 -11.22
C VAL A 124 8.86 17.07 -12.03
N ASP A 125 9.69 16.17 -12.55
CA ASP A 125 10.81 16.53 -13.42
C ASP A 125 10.33 16.87 -14.85
N PRO A 126 11.02 17.75 -15.58
CA PRO A 126 10.71 17.99 -16.99
C PRO A 126 11.08 16.80 -17.86
N GLU A 127 10.45 16.71 -19.04
CA GLU A 127 10.80 15.73 -20.07
C GLU A 127 12.19 16.01 -20.67
N PRO A 128 12.90 14.97 -21.19
CA PRO A 128 12.49 13.56 -21.25
C PRO A 128 12.66 12.83 -19.91
N TRP A 129 11.75 11.90 -19.61
CA TRP A 129 11.78 11.12 -18.36
C TRP A 129 12.55 9.81 -18.50
N GLY A 130 13.25 9.44 -17.43
CA GLY A 130 13.90 8.13 -17.27
C GLY A 130 13.78 7.58 -15.84
N PRO A 131 14.51 6.51 -15.51
CA PRO A 131 14.39 5.81 -14.21
C PRO A 131 14.74 6.68 -12.98
N GLY A 132 15.48 7.76 -13.22
CA GLY A 132 15.86 8.76 -12.21
C GLY A 132 14.86 9.91 -12.06
N SER A 133 13.93 10.06 -13.00
CA SER A 133 12.95 11.15 -13.01
C SER A 133 11.78 10.86 -12.07
N SER A 134 11.10 11.91 -11.63
CA SER A 134 9.87 11.86 -10.84
C SER A 134 8.69 12.40 -11.65
N VAL A 135 7.58 11.68 -11.68
CA VAL A 135 6.34 12.06 -12.39
C VAL A 135 5.13 12.00 -11.46
N SER A 136 4.01 12.57 -11.89
CA SER A 136 2.75 12.47 -11.13
C SER A 136 2.27 11.02 -11.06
N LEU A 137 1.45 10.69 -10.06
CA LEU A 137 0.84 9.35 -9.99
C LEU A 137 -0.04 9.05 -11.22
N LEU A 138 -0.75 10.04 -11.75
CA LEU A 138 -1.59 9.87 -12.93
C LEU A 138 -0.75 9.50 -14.15
N THR A 139 0.32 10.26 -14.37
CA THR A 139 1.29 10.01 -15.46
C THR A 139 1.92 8.62 -15.32
N TYR A 140 2.30 8.23 -14.10
CA TYR A 140 2.85 6.90 -13.86
C TYR A 140 1.83 5.79 -14.15
N ILE A 141 0.55 5.99 -13.76
CA ILE A 141 -0.55 5.07 -14.06
C ILE A 141 -0.73 4.89 -15.57
N ASP A 142 -0.72 5.98 -16.35
CA ASP A 142 -0.82 5.91 -17.82
C ASP A 142 0.33 5.07 -18.41
N MET A 143 1.56 5.24 -17.90
CA MET A 143 2.73 4.50 -18.37
C MET A 143 2.65 3.00 -18.06
N VAL A 144 2.32 2.63 -16.81
CA VAL A 144 2.23 1.21 -16.43
C VAL A 144 1.04 0.52 -17.07
N GLU A 145 -0.08 1.22 -17.25
CA GLU A 145 -1.26 0.70 -17.96
C GLU A 145 -0.93 0.45 -19.45
N GLY A 146 -0.16 1.34 -20.09
CA GLY A 146 0.36 1.13 -21.43
C GLY A 146 1.25 -0.11 -21.58
N LEU A 147 1.86 -0.57 -20.49
CA LEU A 147 2.63 -1.82 -20.42
C LEU A 147 1.76 -3.05 -20.05
N GLY A 148 0.46 -2.87 -19.85
CA GLY A 148 -0.49 -3.94 -19.54
C GLY A 148 -0.82 -4.11 -18.05
N ALA A 149 -0.44 -3.18 -17.19
CA ALA A 149 -0.86 -3.20 -15.79
C ALA A 149 -2.38 -3.02 -15.66
N ARG A 150 -2.95 -3.55 -14.58
CA ARG A 150 -4.37 -3.37 -14.24
C ARG A 150 -4.51 -2.41 -13.06
N ILE A 151 -5.44 -1.46 -13.17
CA ILE A 151 -5.64 -0.42 -12.17
C ILE A 151 -6.96 -0.65 -11.43
N LEU A 152 -6.93 -0.63 -10.11
CA LEU A 152 -8.10 -0.59 -9.24
C LEU A 152 -8.08 0.71 -8.42
N ASN A 153 -9.26 1.26 -8.15
CA ASN A 153 -9.43 2.61 -7.58
C ASN A 153 -8.69 3.66 -8.40
N ASP A 154 -8.92 3.65 -9.72
CA ASP A 154 -8.25 4.56 -10.63
C ASP A 154 -8.59 6.03 -10.29
N PRO A 155 -7.62 6.83 -9.85
CA PRO A 155 -7.85 8.22 -9.48
C PRO A 155 -8.28 9.10 -10.66
N ARG A 156 -8.06 8.66 -11.91
CA ARG A 156 -8.53 9.34 -13.13
C ARG A 156 -10.06 9.30 -13.26
N SER A 157 -10.69 8.23 -12.76
CA SER A 157 -12.16 8.04 -12.83
C SER A 157 -12.96 9.05 -12.00
N HIS A 158 -12.30 9.77 -11.09
CA HIS A 158 -12.93 10.80 -10.25
C HIS A 158 -12.82 12.22 -10.80
N GLN A 159 -12.10 12.43 -11.91
CA GLN A 159 -11.91 13.75 -12.52
C GLN A 159 -12.97 14.11 -13.58
N THR A 160 -13.86 13.16 -13.91
CA THR A 160 -14.91 13.32 -14.92
C THR A 160 -16.31 13.58 -14.33
N ALA A 161 -16.41 13.97 -13.06
CA ALA A 161 -17.67 14.31 -12.39
C ALA A 161 -17.81 15.82 -12.15
#